data_AF-A0A945ZE57-F1
#
_entry.id   AF-A0A945ZE57-F1
#
_cell.length_a   1.000
_cell.length_b   1.000
_cell.length_c   1.000
_cell.angle_alpha   90.00
_cell.angle_beta   90.00
_cell.angle_gamma   90.00
#
_symmetry.space_group_name_H-M   'P 1'
#
loop_
_entity.id
_entity.type
_entity.pdbx_description
1 polymer ?
#
loop_
_entity_poly.entity_id
_entity_poly.type
_entity_poly.pdbx_seq_one_letter_code
_entity_poly.pdbx_strand_id
1 'polypeptide(L)'
;MATVTTTVDSLASVAADTSNSGTLNITSGELATSSFASVVGYSTINVTSNAAHSIQLPTSILSSTTGTITMSFTSTIGVIVDGSALSGTALKLNVTTGAADDSITGAPDGDTVSAGDGNDTISGGAGAGADLIYGNAGVDSIIGGMGADSLYGGVDGDLLFGNRGDDFLVGGTGSDTLFGGQDDDMLLGGGESDLIRAGTGEDTASGGSGDDTITGAAGNDSVLGDAGNDLVFGNLGRDTLSGGLGNDSIFGGAGNDSINGGAGDDSMAGNVGDDSIFGEAGDDTMHGVNGSDLLNGAAGNDLLLGNAGADTLSGGEGLDSLFGGGGNDSLVGGAGND
;
A
#
# COMPACT_ATOMS: atom_id res chain seq x y z
N MET A 1 -30.14 -24.33 13.69
CA MET A 1 -29.15 -24.81 12.69
C MET A 1 -28.29 -25.86 13.36
N ALA A 2 -27.98 -26.96 12.69
CA ALA A 2 -27.21 -28.05 13.31
C ALA A 2 -25.71 -27.74 13.28
N THR A 3 -24.99 -28.10 14.35
CA THR A 3 -23.52 -28.05 14.40
C THR A 3 -22.99 -29.48 14.31
N VAL A 4 -22.08 -29.72 13.38
CA VAL A 4 -21.41 -31.01 13.20
C VAL A 4 -19.92 -30.83 13.53
N THR A 5 -19.31 -31.80 14.20
CA THR A 5 -17.88 -31.78 14.52
C THR A 5 -17.25 -33.10 14.10
N THR A 6 -16.13 -33.03 13.39
CA THR A 6 -15.44 -34.17 12.79
C THR A 6 -13.92 -33.95 12.82
N THR A 7 -13.13 -35.01 12.61
CA THR A 7 -11.71 -34.88 12.27
C THR A 7 -11.51 -34.94 10.77
N VAL A 8 -10.33 -34.50 10.32
CA VAL A 8 -9.92 -34.59 8.92
C VAL A 8 -9.95 -36.04 8.43
N ASP A 9 -9.40 -36.96 9.21
CA ASP A 9 -9.38 -38.39 8.85
C ASP A 9 -10.78 -38.99 8.72
N SER A 10 -11.77 -38.42 9.41
CA SER A 10 -13.17 -38.84 9.33
C SER A 10 -14.00 -38.02 8.32
N LEU A 11 -13.40 -37.08 7.59
CA LEU A 11 -14.14 -36.16 6.70
C LEU A 11 -14.84 -36.88 5.54
N ALA A 12 -14.22 -37.94 5.02
CA ALA A 12 -14.83 -38.80 3.99
C ALA A 12 -16.11 -39.51 4.46
N SER A 13 -16.33 -39.62 5.77
CA SER A 13 -17.51 -40.25 6.37
C SER A 13 -18.64 -39.28 6.71
N VAL A 14 -18.40 -37.97 6.59
CA VAL A 14 -19.44 -36.94 6.77
C VAL A 14 -20.32 -36.94 5.52
N ALA A 15 -21.61 -37.23 5.69
CA ALA A 15 -22.56 -37.22 4.59
C ALA A 15 -22.78 -35.79 4.07
N ALA A 16 -22.84 -35.63 2.74
CA ALA A 16 -23.30 -34.39 2.13
C ALA A 16 -24.75 -34.12 2.56
N ASP A 17 -24.98 -33.00 3.25
CA ASP A 17 -26.31 -32.60 3.72
C ASP A 17 -26.67 -31.25 3.11
N THR A 18 -27.24 -31.29 1.91
CA THR A 18 -27.66 -30.11 1.14
C THR A 18 -28.87 -29.39 1.76
N SER A 19 -29.41 -29.88 2.88
CA SER A 19 -30.57 -29.29 3.56
C SER A 19 -30.21 -28.42 4.77
N ASN A 20 -28.92 -28.37 5.13
CA ASN A 20 -28.49 -27.92 6.45
C ASN A 20 -27.59 -26.70 6.37
N SER A 21 -28.18 -25.51 6.53
CA SER A 21 -27.47 -24.22 6.60
C SER A 21 -26.63 -24.03 7.88
N GLY A 22 -26.13 -25.10 8.51
CA GLY A 22 -25.44 -25.10 9.80
C GLY A 22 -23.92 -24.94 9.72
N THR A 23 -23.25 -25.25 10.84
CA THR A 23 -21.79 -25.11 11.00
C THR A 23 -21.11 -26.47 11.03
N LEU A 24 -20.04 -26.65 10.27
CA LEU A 24 -19.14 -27.81 10.34
C LEU A 24 -17.82 -27.41 10.99
N ASN A 25 -17.45 -28.07 12.09
CA ASN A 25 -16.14 -27.92 12.73
C ASN A 25 -15.26 -29.12 12.38
N ILE A 26 -14.07 -28.85 11.87
CA ILE A 26 -13.04 -29.82 11.49
C ILE A 26 -11.81 -29.56 12.36
N THR A 27 -11.45 -30.51 13.21
CA THR A 27 -10.23 -30.45 14.03
C THR A 27 -9.24 -31.51 13.57
N SER A 28 -7.97 -31.16 13.34
CA SER A 28 -6.99 -32.11 12.79
C SER A 28 -6.22 -32.92 13.86
N GLY A 29 -5.85 -34.14 13.46
CA GLY A 29 -4.45 -34.61 13.38
C GLY A 29 -4.04 -34.69 11.88
N GLU A 30 -2.76 -34.98 11.57
CA GLU A 30 -2.09 -34.96 10.24
C GLU A 30 -3.03 -34.95 9.01
N LEU A 31 -3.21 -33.81 8.31
CA LEU A 31 -3.86 -33.77 6.99
C LEU A 31 -2.91 -34.32 5.92
N ALA A 32 -3.00 -35.62 5.63
CA ALA A 32 -2.45 -36.17 4.40
C ALA A 32 -3.42 -35.89 3.23
N THR A 33 -3.27 -34.75 2.54
CA THR A 33 -3.81 -34.45 1.19
C THR A 33 -5.16 -35.09 0.81
N SER A 34 -6.15 -35.10 1.72
CA SER A 34 -7.43 -35.77 1.48
C SER A 34 -8.49 -34.75 1.07
N SER A 35 -9.28 -35.11 0.06
CA SER A 35 -10.21 -34.20 -0.60
C SER A 35 -11.40 -33.85 0.30
N PHE A 36 -11.67 -32.56 0.49
CA PHE A 36 -12.91 -32.03 1.11
C PHE A 36 -14.17 -32.26 0.24
N ALA A 37 -14.16 -33.22 -0.69
CA ALA A 37 -15.21 -33.43 -1.67
C ALA A 37 -16.60 -33.82 -1.08
N SER A 38 -16.67 -34.15 0.21
CA SER A 38 -17.89 -34.52 0.94
C SER A 38 -18.59 -33.36 1.67
N VAL A 39 -17.99 -32.16 1.73
CA VAL A 39 -18.51 -31.03 2.51
C VAL A 39 -19.39 -30.13 1.62
N VAL A 40 -20.70 -30.38 1.59
CA VAL A 40 -21.66 -29.58 0.80
C VAL A 40 -22.84 -29.19 1.69
N GLY A 41 -23.27 -27.92 1.62
CA GLY A 41 -24.53 -27.42 2.22
C GLY A 41 -24.39 -26.59 3.51
N TYR A 42 -23.23 -26.60 4.17
CA TYR A 42 -22.98 -25.82 5.39
C TYR A 42 -22.80 -24.33 5.07
N SER A 43 -23.26 -23.43 5.95
CA SER A 43 -23.03 -21.98 5.80
C SER A 43 -21.73 -21.51 6.45
N THR A 44 -21.15 -22.33 7.34
CA THR A 44 -19.87 -22.07 8.00
C THR A 44 -19.07 -23.34 8.11
N ILE A 45 -17.79 -23.28 7.73
CA ILE A 45 -16.82 -24.36 7.91
C ILE A 45 -15.67 -23.81 8.74
N ASN A 46 -15.44 -24.38 9.92
CA ASN A 46 -14.33 -24.03 10.80
C ASN A 46 -13.27 -25.13 10.72
N VAL A 47 -12.04 -24.79 10.36
CA VAL A 47 -10.89 -25.71 10.37
C VAL A 47 -9.91 -25.26 11.44
N THR A 48 -9.53 -26.16 12.35
CA THR A 48 -8.48 -25.90 13.34
C THR A 48 -7.42 -26.98 13.30
N SER A 49 -6.15 -26.58 13.19
CA SER A 49 -5.04 -27.52 12.99
C SER A 49 -3.70 -27.04 13.56
N ASN A 50 -2.89 -27.98 14.08
CA ASN A 50 -1.60 -27.71 14.75
C ASN A 50 -0.39 -28.43 14.13
N ALA A 51 -0.53 -29.02 12.94
CA ALA A 51 0.56 -29.69 12.22
C ALA A 51 0.88 -28.95 10.89
N ALA A 52 1.97 -29.34 10.21
CA ALA A 52 2.36 -28.82 8.89
C ALA A 52 1.36 -29.23 7.81
N HIS A 53 0.80 -28.29 7.04
CA HIS A 53 -0.24 -28.67 6.08
C HIS A 53 -0.20 -27.88 4.77
N SER A 54 -0.43 -28.60 3.68
CA SER A 54 -0.99 -28.02 2.46
C SER A 54 -2.47 -28.34 2.41
N ILE A 55 -3.31 -27.31 2.53
CA ILE A 55 -4.77 -27.38 2.46
C ILE A 55 -5.19 -26.76 1.14
N GLN A 56 -5.47 -27.63 0.18
CA GLN A 56 -6.10 -27.24 -1.08
C GLN A 56 -7.61 -27.41 -0.91
N LEU A 57 -8.39 -26.33 -1.03
CA LEU A 57 -9.84 -26.44 -1.04
C LEU A 57 -10.31 -26.92 -2.43
N PRO A 58 -10.86 -28.13 -2.59
CA PRO A 58 -11.27 -28.62 -3.91
C PRO A 58 -12.36 -27.77 -4.57
N THR A 59 -12.24 -27.64 -5.89
CA THR A 59 -13.20 -27.02 -6.84
C THR A 59 -14.64 -27.51 -6.72
N SER A 60 -14.89 -28.66 -6.08
CA SER A 60 -16.21 -29.28 -5.97
C SER A 60 -17.03 -28.92 -4.73
N ILE A 61 -16.51 -28.11 -3.79
CA ILE A 61 -17.20 -27.85 -2.49
C ILE A 61 -18.46 -26.95 -2.65
N LEU A 62 -18.56 -26.03 -3.62
CA LEU A 62 -19.32 -24.80 -3.33
C LEU A 62 -20.41 -24.35 -4.32
N SER A 63 -20.96 -25.20 -5.20
CA SER A 63 -22.10 -24.73 -6.03
C SER A 63 -23.39 -24.45 -5.25
N SER A 64 -23.44 -24.71 -3.93
CA SER A 64 -24.62 -24.49 -3.07
C SER A 64 -24.35 -23.90 -1.68
N THR A 65 -23.08 -23.69 -1.30
CA THR A 65 -22.71 -23.13 0.00
C THR A 65 -22.72 -21.61 -0.11
N THR A 66 -23.34 -20.94 0.87
CA THR A 66 -23.36 -19.49 1.00
C THR A 66 -22.90 -19.16 2.42
N GLY A 67 -21.95 -18.24 2.60
CA GLY A 67 -21.45 -17.85 3.93
C GLY A 67 -19.94 -17.70 4.05
N THR A 68 -19.36 -18.18 5.15
CA THR A 68 -17.95 -17.92 5.51
C THR A 68 -17.21 -19.22 5.83
N ILE A 69 -16.03 -19.40 5.26
CA ILE A 69 -15.09 -20.45 5.64
C ILE A 69 -14.07 -19.81 6.58
N THR A 70 -13.90 -20.35 7.78
CA THR A 70 -12.90 -19.90 8.75
C THR A 70 -11.87 -20.99 8.97
N MET A 71 -10.60 -20.66 8.81
CA MET A 71 -9.48 -21.57 9.02
C MET A 71 -8.50 -20.93 9.99
N SER A 72 -8.14 -21.67 11.04
CA SER A 72 -7.21 -21.21 12.06
C SER A 72 -6.12 -22.25 12.29
N PHE A 73 -4.89 -21.84 12.11
CA PHE A 73 -3.70 -22.66 12.22
C PHE A 73 -2.79 -22.09 13.30
N THR A 74 -2.17 -22.98 14.08
CA THR A 74 -1.17 -22.59 15.09
C THR A 74 0.13 -23.37 14.88
N SER A 75 0.44 -23.66 13.62
CA SER A 75 1.55 -24.53 13.22
C SER A 75 2.89 -23.78 13.33
N THR A 76 3.96 -24.52 13.64
CA THR A 76 5.36 -24.03 13.54
C THR A 76 6.00 -24.40 12.20
N ILE A 77 5.18 -24.82 11.24
CA ILE A 77 5.56 -25.26 9.89
C ILE A 77 4.53 -24.69 8.93
N GLY A 78 4.98 -24.18 7.79
CA GLY A 78 4.16 -23.48 6.81
C GLY A 78 2.85 -24.17 6.42
N VAL A 79 1.85 -23.33 6.20
CA VAL A 79 0.48 -23.62 5.81
C VAL A 79 0.28 -23.15 4.38
N ILE A 80 -0.27 -24.00 3.53
CA ILE A 80 -0.72 -23.59 2.19
C ILE A 80 -2.24 -23.59 2.18
N VAL A 81 -2.87 -22.47 1.82
CA VAL A 81 -4.31 -22.34 1.59
C VAL A 81 -4.54 -21.86 0.16
N ASP A 82 -5.38 -22.57 -0.59
CA ASP A 82 -5.79 -22.11 -1.93
C ASP A 82 -7.32 -22.04 -2.03
N GLY A 83 -7.83 -20.81 -2.05
CA GLY A 83 -9.22 -20.40 -2.22
C GLY A 83 -9.60 -20.03 -3.67
N SER A 84 -8.67 -20.09 -4.63
CA SER A 84 -8.93 -19.65 -6.02
C SER A 84 -10.04 -20.45 -6.71
N ALA A 85 -10.25 -21.68 -6.27
CA ALA A 85 -11.24 -22.61 -6.78
C ALA A 85 -12.66 -22.36 -6.24
N LEU A 86 -12.82 -21.49 -5.23
CA LEU A 86 -14.12 -21.18 -4.64
C LEU A 86 -14.88 -20.28 -5.63
N SER A 87 -16.02 -20.77 -6.12
CA SER A 87 -16.88 -20.01 -7.05
C SER A 87 -18.32 -20.01 -6.57
N GLY A 88 -18.87 -18.80 -6.38
CA GLY A 88 -20.22 -18.58 -5.86
C GLY A 88 -20.27 -17.23 -5.17
N THR A 89 -21.35 -16.46 -5.36
CA THR A 89 -21.50 -15.13 -4.76
C THR A 89 -21.67 -15.26 -3.24
N ALA A 90 -20.73 -14.72 -2.46
CA ALA A 90 -20.69 -14.64 -0.99
C ALA A 90 -20.03 -15.81 -0.24
N LEU A 91 -18.84 -16.21 -0.65
CA LEU A 91 -17.95 -17.11 0.09
C LEU A 91 -16.69 -16.40 0.51
N LYS A 92 -16.72 -15.89 1.75
CA LYS A 92 -15.56 -15.26 2.38
C LYS A 92 -14.65 -16.31 2.99
N LEU A 93 -13.36 -16.14 2.81
CA LEU A 93 -12.33 -16.94 3.43
C LEU A 93 -11.64 -16.13 4.54
N ASN A 94 -11.78 -16.62 5.77
CA ASN A 94 -11.08 -16.07 6.93
C ASN A 94 -9.94 -17.02 7.30
N VAL A 95 -8.69 -16.60 7.14
CA VAL A 95 -7.50 -17.40 7.46
C VAL A 95 -6.71 -16.74 8.59
N THR A 96 -6.31 -17.54 9.58
CA THR A 96 -5.31 -17.14 10.57
C THR A 96 -4.24 -18.21 10.63
N THR A 97 -2.98 -17.86 10.40
CA THR A 97 -1.85 -18.79 10.47
C THR A 97 -0.85 -18.46 11.58
N GLY A 98 0.32 -19.09 11.51
CA GLY A 98 1.16 -19.41 12.66
C GLY A 98 2.39 -18.54 12.77
N ALA A 99 3.55 -19.17 12.98
CA ALA A 99 4.84 -18.48 13.11
C ALA A 99 5.85 -18.95 12.04
N ALA A 100 5.35 -19.45 10.91
CA ALA A 100 6.15 -20.07 9.88
C ALA A 100 5.68 -19.57 8.52
N ASP A 101 6.58 -19.58 7.54
CA ASP A 101 6.30 -19.13 6.18
C ASP A 101 5.08 -19.86 5.56
N ASP A 102 4.01 -19.11 5.36
CA ASP A 102 2.70 -19.55 4.89
C ASP A 102 2.44 -19.06 3.44
N SER A 103 1.57 -19.75 2.72
CA SER A 103 1.15 -19.40 1.37
C SER A 103 -0.36 -19.43 1.26
N ILE A 104 -0.98 -18.28 1.05
CA ILE A 104 -2.43 -18.13 1.12
C ILE A 104 -2.92 -17.45 -0.15
N THR A 105 -3.85 -18.09 -0.84
CA THR A 105 -4.64 -17.48 -1.91
C THR A 105 -6.09 -17.42 -1.48
N GLY A 106 -6.66 -16.23 -1.48
CA GLY A 106 -8.06 -15.98 -1.18
C GLY A 106 -9.03 -16.48 -2.26
N ALA A 107 -10.30 -16.35 -1.94
CA ALA A 107 -11.44 -16.52 -2.81
C ALA A 107 -11.65 -15.28 -3.70
N PRO A 108 -12.54 -15.34 -4.69
CA PRO A 108 -12.92 -14.15 -5.46
C PRO A 108 -13.77 -13.10 -4.73
N ASP A 109 -14.21 -13.36 -3.49
CA ASP A 109 -15.03 -12.45 -2.68
C ASP A 109 -14.16 -11.85 -1.56
N GLY A 110 -14.66 -10.83 -0.86
CA GLY A 110 -13.87 -10.14 0.17
C GLY A 110 -13.53 -11.01 1.39
N ASP A 111 -12.24 -11.25 1.57
CA ASP A 111 -11.61 -12.17 2.50
C ASP A 111 -10.96 -11.49 3.70
N THR A 112 -10.51 -12.28 4.67
CA THR A 112 -9.71 -11.78 5.79
C THR A 112 -8.57 -12.74 6.09
N VAL A 113 -7.33 -12.28 5.99
CA VAL A 113 -6.13 -13.08 6.22
C VAL A 113 -5.28 -12.42 7.30
N SER A 114 -4.79 -13.22 8.24
CA SER A 114 -3.77 -12.84 9.22
C SER A 114 -2.71 -13.93 9.23
N ALA A 115 -1.54 -13.65 8.67
CA ALA A 115 -0.57 -14.70 8.38
C ALA A 115 0.37 -15.03 9.57
N GLY A 116 0.63 -14.05 10.42
CA GLY A 116 1.28 -14.27 11.72
C GLY A 116 2.77 -13.99 11.63
N ASP A 117 3.61 -14.76 12.33
CA ASP A 117 5.06 -14.59 12.12
C ASP A 117 5.50 -15.45 10.92
N GLY A 118 6.59 -15.08 10.24
CA GLY A 118 7.13 -15.83 9.11
C GLY A 118 7.26 -14.94 7.88
N ASN A 119 7.86 -15.47 6.83
CA ASN A 119 7.87 -14.78 5.54
C ASN A 119 6.75 -15.34 4.67
N ASP A 120 5.62 -14.66 4.66
CA ASP A 120 4.39 -15.17 4.09
C ASP A 120 4.17 -14.68 2.65
N THR A 121 3.48 -15.50 1.85
CA THR A 121 3.05 -15.13 0.50
C THR A 121 1.54 -15.17 0.41
N ILE A 122 0.92 -14.00 0.26
CA ILE A 122 -0.53 -13.81 0.37
C ILE A 122 -1.08 -13.16 -0.90
N SER A 123 -2.20 -13.69 -1.40
CA SER A 123 -3.00 -13.07 -2.44
C SER A 123 -4.47 -13.01 -2.00
N GLY A 124 -5.11 -11.85 -2.10
CA GLY A 124 -6.54 -11.66 -1.82
C GLY A 124 -7.44 -12.42 -2.80
N GLY A 125 -6.99 -12.57 -4.05
CA GLY A 125 -7.57 -13.49 -5.02
C GLY A 125 -7.76 -12.84 -6.38
N ALA A 126 -8.57 -13.48 -7.23
CA ALA A 126 -8.81 -13.03 -8.61
C ALA A 126 -10.17 -12.35 -8.80
N GLY A 127 -10.92 -12.09 -7.74
CA GLY A 127 -12.21 -11.42 -7.81
C GLY A 127 -12.15 -10.00 -7.29
N ALA A 128 -13.27 -9.28 -7.34
CA ALA A 128 -13.38 -7.88 -6.92
C ALA A 128 -13.82 -7.76 -5.44
N GLY A 129 -13.38 -8.73 -4.62
CA GLY A 129 -13.60 -8.71 -3.17
C GLY A 129 -12.88 -7.54 -2.55
N ALA A 130 -13.39 -7.02 -1.42
CA ALA A 130 -12.60 -6.12 -0.59
C ALA A 130 -11.93 -6.97 0.48
N ASP A 131 -10.63 -7.18 0.33
CA ASP A 131 -9.83 -8.07 1.16
C ASP A 131 -9.15 -7.32 2.31
N LEU A 132 -9.07 -7.96 3.47
CA LEU A 132 -8.34 -7.45 4.63
C LEU A 132 -7.20 -8.39 4.96
N ILE A 133 -5.96 -7.95 4.73
CA ILE A 133 -4.78 -8.82 4.83
C ILE A 133 -3.76 -8.21 5.79
N TYR A 134 -3.34 -9.01 6.77
CA TYR A 134 -2.25 -8.70 7.69
C TYR A 134 -1.12 -9.72 7.50
N GLY A 135 0.07 -9.27 7.10
CA GLY A 135 1.30 -10.05 7.12
C GLY A 135 1.71 -10.36 8.56
N ASN A 136 1.88 -9.30 9.35
CA ASN A 136 2.31 -9.24 10.74
C ASN A 136 3.84 -9.20 10.90
N ALA A 137 4.54 -10.32 11.11
CA ALA A 137 5.96 -10.26 11.40
C ALA A 137 6.78 -11.12 10.46
N GLY A 138 7.86 -10.56 9.94
CA GLY A 138 8.69 -11.20 8.93
C GLY A 138 8.51 -10.49 7.59
N VAL A 139 9.23 -10.97 6.58
CA VAL A 139 9.29 -10.32 5.27
C VAL A 139 8.21 -10.92 4.39
N ASP A 140 7.09 -10.23 4.29
CA ASP A 140 5.87 -10.69 3.64
C ASP A 140 5.73 -10.17 2.20
N SER A 141 5.01 -10.93 1.38
CA SER A 141 4.62 -10.56 0.02
C SER A 141 3.11 -10.64 -0.11
N ILE A 142 2.46 -9.48 -0.23
CA ILE A 142 1.02 -9.33 -0.18
C ILE A 142 0.51 -8.72 -1.49
N ILE A 143 -0.51 -9.36 -2.07
CA ILE A 143 -1.19 -8.90 -3.27
C ILE A 143 -2.69 -8.81 -2.95
N GLY A 144 -3.30 -7.62 -3.01
CA GLY A 144 -4.75 -7.42 -2.88
C GLY A 144 -5.49 -8.09 -4.03
N GLY A 145 -5.42 -7.48 -5.22
CA GLY A 145 -5.90 -8.11 -6.45
C GLY A 145 -6.83 -7.19 -7.23
N MET A 146 -8.13 -7.41 -7.15
CA MET A 146 -9.10 -6.40 -7.61
C MET A 146 -10.01 -6.09 -6.44
N GLY A 147 -10.48 -4.87 -6.36
CA GLY A 147 -11.39 -4.47 -5.28
C GLY A 147 -10.79 -3.31 -4.51
N ALA A 148 -11.38 -2.99 -3.37
CA ALA A 148 -10.84 -1.97 -2.48
C ALA A 148 -10.27 -2.70 -1.27
N ASP A 149 -8.97 -2.99 -1.32
CA ASP A 149 -8.30 -3.86 -0.38
C ASP A 149 -7.64 -3.08 0.75
N SER A 150 -7.38 -3.74 1.87
CA SER A 150 -6.67 -3.19 3.01
C SER A 150 -5.54 -4.12 3.39
N LEU A 151 -4.30 -3.70 3.07
CA LEU A 151 -3.10 -4.49 3.19
C LEU A 151 -2.19 -3.90 4.26
N TYR A 152 -1.74 -4.73 5.20
CA TYR A 152 -0.84 -4.35 6.28
C TYR A 152 0.36 -5.31 6.26
N GLY A 153 1.56 -4.80 6.00
CA GLY A 153 2.81 -5.54 6.08
C GLY A 153 3.09 -5.95 7.52
N GLY A 154 3.38 -4.96 8.37
CA GLY A 154 3.54 -5.11 9.80
C GLY A 154 4.94 -4.73 10.25
N VAL A 155 5.75 -5.71 10.63
CA VAL A 155 7.15 -5.50 11.02
C VAL A 155 8.08 -6.21 10.05
N ASP A 156 9.28 -5.66 9.90
CA ASP A 156 10.27 -6.03 8.88
C ASP A 156 9.89 -5.46 7.50
N GLY A 157 10.73 -5.67 6.49
CA GLY A 157 10.55 -5.01 5.19
C GLY A 157 9.69 -5.82 4.23
N ASP A 158 8.47 -5.36 3.98
CA ASP A 158 7.42 -6.06 3.26
C ASP A 158 7.24 -5.59 1.82
N LEU A 159 6.54 -6.39 1.03
CA LEU A 159 6.19 -6.08 -0.35
C LEU A 159 4.67 -6.14 -0.56
N LEU A 160 4.05 -4.98 -0.82
CA LEU A 160 2.59 -4.84 -0.95
C LEU A 160 2.21 -4.38 -2.37
N PHE A 161 1.20 -5.03 -2.96
CA PHE A 161 0.58 -4.64 -4.22
C PHE A 161 -0.95 -4.56 -4.09
N GLY A 162 -1.55 -3.37 -4.22
CA GLY A 162 -3.00 -3.20 -4.31
C GLY A 162 -3.56 -3.74 -5.64
N ASN A 163 -3.00 -3.23 -6.72
CA ASN A 163 -3.29 -3.44 -8.14
C ASN A 163 -4.47 -2.64 -8.70
N ARG A 164 -5.72 -2.93 -8.35
CA ARG A 164 -6.89 -2.33 -9.01
C ARG A 164 -7.98 -2.07 -8.00
N GLY A 165 -8.50 -0.85 -8.04
CA GLY A 165 -9.52 -0.35 -7.15
C GLY A 165 -8.86 0.42 -6.00
N ASP A 166 -9.67 1.18 -5.27
CA ASP A 166 -9.17 2.14 -4.28
C ASP A 166 -8.61 1.41 -3.05
N ASP A 167 -7.30 1.20 -3.02
CA ASP A 167 -6.63 0.35 -2.03
C ASP A 167 -6.04 1.15 -0.86
N PHE A 168 -5.95 0.51 0.31
CA PHE A 168 -5.25 1.04 1.48
C PHE A 168 -4.07 0.15 1.87
N LEU A 169 -2.85 0.65 1.71
CA LEU A 169 -1.61 -0.07 1.99
C LEU A 169 -0.87 0.57 3.15
N VAL A 170 -0.42 -0.26 4.10
CA VAL A 170 0.42 0.14 5.23
C VAL A 170 1.62 -0.80 5.31
N GLY A 171 2.83 -0.27 5.12
CA GLY A 171 4.08 -1.01 5.31
C GLY A 171 4.26 -1.37 6.77
N GLY A 172 4.48 -0.36 7.61
CA GLY A 172 4.53 -0.51 9.06
C GLY A 172 5.89 -0.10 9.61
N THR A 173 6.70 -1.05 10.07
CA THR A 173 8.08 -0.78 10.49
C THR A 173 9.02 -1.65 9.69
N GLY A 174 10.13 -1.10 9.22
CA GLY A 174 11.04 -1.80 8.33
C GLY A 174 11.04 -1.13 6.97
N SER A 175 11.98 -1.50 6.11
CA SER A 175 12.05 -0.92 4.76
C SER A 175 11.11 -1.63 3.82
N ASP A 176 9.95 -1.03 3.59
CA ASP A 176 8.84 -1.58 2.84
C ASP A 176 8.85 -1.15 1.37
N THR A 177 8.13 -1.90 0.54
CA THR A 177 7.88 -1.56 -0.85
C THR A 177 6.39 -1.66 -1.16
N LEU A 178 5.77 -0.53 -1.48
CA LEU A 178 4.33 -0.42 -1.71
C LEU A 178 4.03 0.00 -3.16
N PHE A 179 3.09 -0.72 -3.77
CA PHE A 179 2.55 -0.43 -5.10
C PHE A 179 1.02 -0.32 -5.02
N GLY A 180 0.48 0.88 -5.25
CA GLY A 180 -0.98 1.12 -5.26
C GLY A 180 -1.61 0.47 -6.48
N GLY A 181 -1.33 1.00 -7.66
CA GLY A 181 -1.70 0.40 -8.93
C GLY A 181 -2.58 1.30 -9.78
N GLN A 182 -3.86 0.96 -9.88
CA GLN A 182 -4.89 1.67 -10.64
C GLN A 182 -5.98 2.10 -9.68
N ASP A 183 -6.58 3.25 -9.98
CA ASP A 183 -7.64 3.89 -9.19
C ASP A 183 -7.02 4.61 -7.97
N ASP A 184 -7.84 5.19 -7.09
CA ASP A 184 -7.37 6.18 -6.11
C ASP A 184 -6.89 5.48 -4.82
N ASP A 185 -5.57 5.44 -4.59
CA ASP A 185 -4.96 4.65 -3.52
C ASP A 185 -4.49 5.49 -2.33
N MET A 186 -4.40 4.87 -1.15
CA MET A 186 -3.76 5.44 0.04
C MET A 186 -2.62 4.53 0.54
N LEU A 187 -1.39 5.06 0.53
CA LEU A 187 -0.16 4.32 0.85
C LEU A 187 0.58 4.98 2.02
N LEU A 188 0.90 4.20 3.05
CA LEU A 188 1.67 4.63 4.21
C LEU A 188 2.90 3.71 4.36
N GLY A 189 4.10 4.25 4.17
CA GLY A 189 5.37 3.52 4.35
C GLY A 189 5.57 3.12 5.80
N GLY A 190 5.75 4.12 6.65
CA GLY A 190 5.78 3.95 8.10
C GLY A 190 7.13 4.35 8.68
N GLY A 191 8.05 3.41 8.86
CA GLY A 191 9.35 3.74 9.45
C GLY A 191 10.50 2.91 8.92
N GLU A 192 11.70 3.50 8.91
CA GLU A 192 12.83 3.15 8.04
C GLU A 192 12.57 3.60 6.59
N SER A 193 13.55 3.39 5.70
CA SER A 193 13.45 3.86 4.31
C SER A 193 12.55 2.99 3.45
N ASP A 194 11.53 3.59 2.86
CA ASP A 194 10.50 2.93 2.06
C ASP A 194 10.57 3.28 0.57
N LEU A 195 10.06 2.37 -0.27
CA LEU A 195 9.84 2.60 -1.70
C LEU A 195 8.34 2.58 -2.00
N ILE A 196 7.78 3.74 -2.31
CA ILE A 196 6.36 3.90 -2.57
C ILE A 196 6.12 4.32 -4.02
N ARG A 197 5.26 3.59 -4.72
CA ARG A 197 4.80 3.92 -6.08
C ARG A 197 3.28 3.85 -6.12
N ALA A 198 2.63 5.00 -6.10
CA ALA A 198 1.19 5.10 -5.97
C ALA A 198 0.47 4.56 -7.22
N GLY A 199 0.69 5.14 -8.40
CA GLY A 199 0.31 4.50 -9.66
C GLY A 199 -0.49 5.41 -10.58
N THR A 200 -1.74 5.05 -10.85
CA THR A 200 -2.64 5.88 -11.66
C THR A 200 -3.92 6.11 -10.88
N GLY A 201 -4.35 7.35 -10.71
CA GLY A 201 -5.44 7.69 -9.80
C GLY A 201 -5.11 9.01 -9.11
N GLU A 202 -6.04 9.57 -8.35
CA GLU A 202 -5.71 10.66 -7.42
C GLU A 202 -5.24 10.04 -6.10
N ASP A 203 -3.94 9.83 -5.97
CA ASP A 203 -3.37 9.02 -4.89
C ASP A 203 -2.96 9.86 -3.67
N THR A 204 -2.90 9.23 -2.50
CA THR A 204 -2.28 9.78 -1.29
C THR A 204 -1.16 8.87 -0.80
N ALA A 205 0.05 9.42 -0.67
CA ALA A 205 1.22 8.68 -0.19
C ALA A 205 1.96 9.43 0.92
N SER A 206 2.41 8.69 1.94
CA SER A 206 3.26 9.21 3.04
C SER A 206 4.39 8.22 3.31
N GLY A 207 5.63 8.72 3.30
CA GLY A 207 6.85 7.95 3.58
C GLY A 207 6.94 7.60 5.05
N GLY A 208 6.88 8.61 5.91
CA GLY A 208 6.82 8.46 7.35
C GLY A 208 8.14 8.84 8.01
N SER A 209 8.97 7.89 8.41
CA SER A 209 10.29 8.20 8.97
C SER A 209 11.37 7.37 8.31
N GLY A 210 12.47 7.98 7.89
CA GLY A 210 13.47 7.30 7.07
C GLY A 210 13.72 8.10 5.82
N ASP A 211 14.77 7.76 5.07
CA ASP A 211 15.02 8.41 3.79
C ASP A 211 14.19 7.68 2.72
N ASP A 212 13.04 8.22 2.33
CA ASP A 212 12.03 7.55 1.50
C ASP A 212 12.16 7.88 0.01
N THR A 213 11.67 6.98 -0.85
CA THR A 213 11.51 7.26 -2.29
C THR A 213 10.06 7.08 -2.68
N ILE A 214 9.40 8.18 -3.07
CA ILE A 214 7.97 8.21 -3.32
C ILE A 214 7.67 8.74 -4.72
N THR A 215 6.78 8.07 -5.42
CA THR A 215 6.33 8.42 -6.78
C THR A 215 4.80 8.42 -6.84
N GLY A 216 4.17 9.58 -7.08
CA GLY A 216 2.72 9.70 -7.33
C GLY A 216 2.31 9.06 -8.66
N ALA A 217 3.04 9.42 -9.73
CA ALA A 217 2.94 8.90 -11.09
C ALA A 217 1.88 9.57 -11.98
N ALA A 218 0.61 9.15 -12.00
CA ALA A 218 -0.36 9.78 -12.88
C ALA A 218 -1.69 10.08 -12.20
N GLY A 219 -1.99 11.36 -12.04
CA GLY A 219 -3.22 11.87 -11.46
C GLY A 219 -2.92 13.13 -10.67
N ASN A 220 -3.82 13.54 -9.79
CA ASN A 220 -3.56 14.71 -8.95
C ASN A 220 -3.20 14.19 -7.56
N ASP A 221 -1.92 13.97 -7.32
CA ASP A 221 -1.46 13.20 -6.18
C ASP A 221 -1.16 14.09 -4.97
N SER A 222 -1.29 13.53 -3.77
CA SER A 222 -0.87 14.14 -2.51
C SER A 222 0.25 13.31 -1.89
N VAL A 223 1.48 13.81 -1.92
CA VAL A 223 2.66 13.07 -1.49
C VAL A 223 3.40 13.79 -0.36
N LEU A 224 3.68 13.08 0.72
CA LEU A 224 4.45 13.55 1.88
C LEU A 224 5.68 12.67 2.07
N GLY A 225 6.89 13.25 2.07
CA GLY A 225 8.12 12.56 2.50
C GLY A 225 8.11 12.28 4.01
N ASP A 226 7.68 13.29 4.78
CA ASP A 226 7.60 13.32 6.23
C ASP A 226 8.95 13.56 6.92
N ALA A 227 9.67 12.54 7.39
CA ALA A 227 10.90 12.76 8.16
C ALA A 227 12.06 11.93 7.64
N GLY A 228 13.09 12.59 7.11
CA GLY A 228 14.27 11.98 6.53
C GLY A 228 14.73 12.80 5.35
N ASN A 229 15.67 12.30 4.55
CA ASN A 229 16.07 12.94 3.31
C ASN A 229 15.38 12.23 2.16
N ASP A 230 14.25 12.77 1.76
CA ASP A 230 13.30 12.08 0.89
C ASP A 230 13.51 12.43 -0.58
N LEU A 231 13.14 11.48 -1.44
CA LEU A 231 13.10 11.66 -2.88
C LEU A 231 11.66 11.53 -3.37
N VAL A 232 11.05 12.66 -3.73
CA VAL A 232 9.63 12.75 -4.07
C VAL A 232 9.44 13.14 -5.53
N PHE A 233 8.62 12.37 -6.26
CA PHE A 233 8.22 12.65 -7.65
C PHE A 233 6.69 12.70 -7.78
N GLY A 234 6.13 13.84 -8.21
CA GLY A 234 4.71 13.93 -8.60
C GLY A 234 4.45 13.23 -9.94
N ASN A 235 5.21 13.61 -10.96
CA ASN A 235 5.10 13.20 -12.37
C ASN A 235 3.93 13.85 -13.13
N LEU A 236 2.82 13.17 -13.42
CA LEU A 236 1.80 13.69 -14.33
C LEU A 236 0.57 14.12 -13.54
N GLY A 237 0.14 15.35 -13.76
CA GLY A 237 -1.09 15.91 -13.20
C GLY A 237 -0.76 17.03 -12.21
N ARG A 238 -1.74 17.49 -11.45
CA ARG A 238 -1.55 18.60 -10.51
C ARG A 238 -1.33 18.04 -9.12
N ASP A 239 -0.08 18.04 -8.70
CA ASP A 239 0.34 17.37 -7.49
C ASP A 239 0.50 18.34 -6.31
N THR A 240 0.32 17.82 -5.11
CA THR A 240 0.67 18.48 -3.85
C THR A 240 1.76 17.66 -3.17
N LEU A 241 2.97 18.22 -3.10
CA LEU A 241 4.17 17.53 -2.65
C LEU A 241 4.76 18.25 -1.44
N SER A 242 5.17 17.48 -0.42
CA SER A 242 5.90 17.99 0.75
C SER A 242 7.11 17.11 1.03
N GLY A 243 8.27 17.71 1.27
CA GLY A 243 9.47 17.02 1.77
C GLY A 243 9.30 16.69 3.25
N GLY A 244 9.28 17.72 4.09
CA GLY A 244 8.98 17.59 5.51
C GLY A 244 10.18 17.98 6.37
N LEU A 245 10.79 17.04 7.09
CA LEU A 245 11.98 17.27 7.91
C LEU A 245 13.17 16.56 7.29
N GLY A 246 14.26 17.28 7.01
CA GLY A 246 15.48 16.74 6.43
C GLY A 246 15.76 17.43 5.11
N ASN A 247 16.79 16.95 4.39
CA ASN A 247 17.21 17.59 3.14
C ASN A 247 16.61 16.81 1.96
N ASP A 248 15.54 17.35 1.40
CA ASP A 248 14.68 16.63 0.47
C ASP A 248 14.99 16.97 -0.99
N SER A 249 14.59 16.07 -1.89
CA SER A 249 14.64 16.26 -3.34
C SER A 249 13.27 16.03 -3.95
N ILE A 250 12.63 17.11 -4.41
CA ILE A 250 11.24 17.10 -4.85
C ILE A 250 11.11 17.54 -6.31
N PHE A 251 10.42 16.75 -7.11
CA PHE A 251 10.17 17.02 -8.52
C PHE A 251 8.66 16.99 -8.80
N GLY A 252 8.07 18.13 -9.16
CA GLY A 252 6.66 18.28 -9.53
C GLY A 252 6.33 17.43 -10.75
N GLY A 253 6.82 17.85 -11.92
CA GLY A 253 6.69 17.08 -13.15
C GLY A 253 5.93 17.85 -14.20
N ALA A 254 4.79 17.35 -14.65
CA ALA A 254 3.96 17.99 -15.65
C ALA A 254 2.58 18.26 -15.09
N GLY A 255 2.25 19.52 -14.95
CA GLY A 255 1.03 20.05 -14.34
C GLY A 255 1.38 21.27 -13.52
N ASN A 256 0.40 21.80 -12.79
CA ASN A 256 0.59 23.03 -12.02
C ASN A 256 0.72 22.67 -10.54
N ASP A 257 1.93 22.31 -10.11
CA ASP A 257 2.17 21.62 -8.87
C ASP A 257 2.32 22.58 -7.68
N SER A 258 2.05 22.07 -6.47
CA SER A 258 2.29 22.75 -5.21
C SER A 258 3.34 21.99 -4.43
N ILE A 259 4.53 22.57 -4.26
CA ILE A 259 5.70 21.95 -3.64
C ILE A 259 6.08 22.72 -2.36
N ASN A 260 6.27 21.99 -1.27
CA ASN A 260 6.81 22.50 -0.01
C ASN A 260 8.06 21.69 0.36
N GLY A 261 9.21 22.35 0.52
CA GLY A 261 10.46 21.71 0.98
C GLY A 261 10.31 21.29 2.43
N GLY A 262 10.16 22.27 3.31
CA GLY A 262 9.90 22.05 4.73
C GLY A 262 11.08 22.54 5.56
N ALA A 263 11.69 21.67 6.35
CA ALA A 263 12.82 22.04 7.18
C ALA A 263 14.05 21.25 6.77
N GLY A 264 15.10 21.93 6.34
CA GLY A 264 16.34 21.36 5.86
C GLY A 264 16.78 22.06 4.58
N ASP A 265 17.92 21.68 4.03
CA ASP A 265 18.42 22.27 2.79
C ASP A 265 17.86 21.47 1.61
N ASP A 266 16.79 21.97 0.99
CA ASP A 266 16.01 21.22 0.01
C ASP A 266 16.36 21.54 -1.45
N SER A 267 16.12 20.58 -2.34
CA SER A 267 16.25 20.72 -3.79
C SER A 267 14.92 20.47 -4.48
N MET A 268 14.32 21.50 -5.04
CA MET A 268 12.98 21.44 -5.63
C MET A 268 12.96 21.87 -7.10
N ALA A 269 12.17 21.17 -7.92
CA ALA A 269 11.91 21.54 -9.31
C ALA A 269 10.43 21.35 -9.69
N GLY A 270 9.77 22.43 -10.12
CA GLY A 270 8.39 22.39 -10.63
C GLY A 270 8.26 21.63 -11.95
N ASN A 271 9.17 21.94 -12.89
CA ASN A 271 9.31 21.36 -14.24
C ASN A 271 8.37 21.96 -15.31
N VAL A 272 7.19 21.41 -15.55
CA VAL A 272 6.32 21.85 -16.65
C VAL A 272 4.94 22.22 -16.13
N GLY A 273 4.64 23.50 -16.15
CA GLY A 273 3.34 24.06 -15.78
C GLY A 273 3.54 25.26 -14.85
N ASP A 274 2.46 25.89 -14.42
CA ASP A 274 2.57 27.06 -13.53
C ASP A 274 2.63 26.56 -12.08
N ASP A 275 3.83 26.49 -11.52
CA ASP A 275 4.09 25.82 -10.23
C ASP A 275 4.15 26.80 -9.05
N SER A 276 3.89 26.29 -7.85
CA SER A 276 4.09 27.02 -6.59
C SER A 276 5.06 26.26 -5.69
N ILE A 277 6.23 26.83 -5.42
CA ILE A 277 7.33 26.20 -4.70
C ILE A 277 7.69 27.04 -3.48
N PHE A 278 7.70 26.42 -2.31
CA PHE A 278 8.02 27.03 -1.02
C PHE A 278 9.18 26.27 -0.36
N GLY A 279 10.30 26.94 -0.12
CA GLY A 279 11.46 26.37 0.58
C GLY A 279 11.21 26.15 2.08
N GLU A 280 10.65 27.18 2.72
CA GLU A 280 10.39 27.23 4.16
C GLU A 280 11.66 27.48 4.99
N ALA A 281 12.31 26.47 5.57
CA ALA A 281 13.44 26.69 6.47
C ALA A 281 14.68 25.90 6.06
N GLY A 282 15.76 26.60 5.69
CA GLY A 282 17.03 26.00 5.31
C GLY A 282 17.61 26.71 4.09
N ASP A 283 18.81 26.34 3.67
CA ASP A 283 19.43 26.94 2.47
C ASP A 283 18.95 26.19 1.22
N ASP A 284 17.86 26.66 0.60
CA ASP A 284 17.13 25.90 -0.43
C ASP A 284 17.57 26.20 -1.87
N THR A 285 17.38 25.23 -2.75
CA THR A 285 17.53 25.39 -4.20
C THR A 285 16.23 25.08 -4.93
N MET A 286 15.67 26.08 -5.61
CA MET A 286 14.37 25.99 -6.28
C MET A 286 14.46 26.33 -7.77
N HIS A 287 13.84 25.50 -8.60
CA HIS A 287 13.76 25.66 -10.05
C HIS A 287 12.29 25.64 -10.53
N GLY A 288 11.77 26.74 -11.04
CA GLY A 288 10.45 26.76 -11.70
C GLY A 288 10.43 25.97 -13.01
N VAL A 289 11.42 26.24 -13.87
CA VAL A 289 11.70 25.56 -15.15
C VAL A 289 10.83 26.10 -16.30
N ASN A 290 9.64 25.56 -16.57
CA ASN A 290 8.76 26.08 -17.63
C ASN A 290 7.39 26.39 -17.06
N GLY A 291 6.97 27.65 -17.14
CA GLY A 291 5.68 28.07 -16.63
C GLY A 291 5.75 29.47 -16.07
N SER A 292 4.64 29.99 -15.55
CA SER A 292 4.64 31.21 -14.76
C SER A 292 4.67 30.83 -13.29
N ASP A 293 5.87 30.74 -12.73
CA ASP A 293 6.07 30.06 -11.45
C ASP A 293 6.07 31.03 -10.26
N LEU A 294 5.65 30.54 -9.10
CA LEU A 294 5.76 31.21 -7.81
C LEU A 294 6.80 30.49 -6.95
N LEU A 295 7.93 31.15 -6.67
CA LEU A 295 8.99 30.62 -5.80
C LEU A 295 9.13 31.51 -4.55
N ASN A 296 9.16 30.90 -3.37
CA ASN A 296 9.37 31.57 -2.09
C ASN A 296 10.39 30.80 -1.23
N GLY A 297 11.56 31.39 -0.98
CA GLY A 297 12.62 30.77 -0.17
C GLY A 297 12.30 30.75 1.33
N ALA A 298 11.71 31.83 1.81
CA ALA A 298 11.36 32.05 3.20
C ALA A 298 12.59 32.25 4.12
N ALA A 299 13.14 31.26 4.80
CA ALA A 299 14.24 31.48 5.74
C ALA A 299 15.48 30.66 5.38
N GLY A 300 16.58 31.34 5.08
CA GLY A 300 17.83 30.70 4.67
C GLY A 300 18.53 31.47 3.58
N ASN A 301 19.63 30.95 3.05
CA ASN A 301 20.33 31.56 1.91
C ASN A 301 19.94 30.82 0.64
N ASP A 302 18.90 31.31 -0.02
CA ASP A 302 18.22 30.50 -1.04
C ASP A 302 18.70 30.80 -2.47
N LEU A 303 18.68 29.78 -3.32
CA LEU A 303 18.87 29.91 -4.77
C LEU A 303 17.54 29.70 -5.49
N LEU A 304 16.99 30.77 -6.05
CA LEU A 304 15.73 30.74 -6.80
C LEU A 304 15.98 30.96 -8.30
N LEU A 305 15.57 29.99 -9.11
CA LEU A 305 15.70 29.99 -10.55
C LEU A 305 14.31 29.87 -11.21
N GLY A 306 13.74 30.99 -11.68
CA GLY A 306 12.45 30.98 -12.40
C GLY A 306 12.54 30.20 -13.71
N ASN A 307 13.58 30.48 -14.50
CA ASN A 307 13.85 29.91 -15.81
C ASN A 307 12.96 30.49 -16.92
N ALA A 308 11.98 29.76 -17.46
CA ALA A 308 11.23 30.21 -18.63
C ALA A 308 9.77 30.49 -18.29
N GLY A 309 9.35 31.73 -18.51
CA GLY A 309 7.97 32.20 -18.32
C GLY A 309 7.93 33.48 -17.50
N ALA A 310 6.79 33.81 -16.90
CA ALA A 310 6.62 35.07 -16.18
C ALA A 310 6.57 34.81 -14.68
N ASP A 311 7.73 34.84 -14.04
CA ASP A 311 7.88 34.25 -12.71
C ASP A 311 7.78 35.28 -11.58
N THR A 312 7.37 34.83 -10.40
CA THR A 312 7.37 35.60 -9.15
C THR A 312 8.28 34.92 -8.14
N LEU A 313 9.38 35.57 -7.78
CA LEU A 313 10.40 35.06 -6.86
C LEU A 313 10.47 35.96 -5.63
N SER A 314 10.42 35.34 -4.44
CA SER A 314 10.65 35.97 -3.14
C SER A 314 11.76 35.23 -2.41
N GLY A 315 12.87 35.88 -2.09
CA GLY A 315 13.96 35.28 -1.31
C GLY A 315 13.52 35.04 0.12
N GLY A 316 13.34 36.11 0.88
CA GLY A 316 12.81 36.02 2.24
C GLY A 316 13.80 36.61 3.24
N GLU A 317 14.13 35.88 4.31
CA GLU A 317 15.19 36.21 5.25
C GLU A 317 16.47 35.48 4.86
N GLY A 318 17.59 36.20 4.66
CA GLY A 318 18.89 35.58 4.47
C GLY A 318 19.76 36.30 3.44
N LEU A 319 20.55 35.55 2.69
CA LEU A 319 21.35 36.07 1.57
C LEU A 319 20.98 35.30 0.32
N ASP A 320 20.02 35.84 -0.43
CA ASP A 320 19.37 35.08 -1.49
C ASP A 320 19.99 35.37 -2.86
N SER A 321 19.85 34.42 -3.78
CA SER A 321 20.24 34.55 -5.18
C SER A 321 19.05 34.26 -6.08
N LEU A 322 18.48 35.32 -6.66
CA LEU A 322 17.27 35.24 -7.49
C LEU A 322 17.60 35.46 -8.97
N PHE A 323 17.20 34.53 -9.82
CA PHE A 323 17.31 34.64 -11.28
C PHE A 323 15.96 34.34 -11.94
N GLY A 324 15.29 35.36 -12.47
CA GLY A 324 14.01 35.19 -13.18
C GLY A 324 14.17 34.39 -14.48
N GLY A 325 15.16 34.77 -15.29
CA GLY A 325 15.45 34.07 -16.55
C GLY A 325 14.76 34.74 -17.74
N GLY A 326 13.97 33.97 -18.48
CA GLY A 326 13.33 34.39 -19.72
C GLY A 326 11.86 34.70 -19.52
N GLY A 327 11.51 35.98 -19.55
CA GLY A 327 10.13 36.46 -19.55
C GLY A 327 10.02 37.77 -18.81
N ASN A 328 8.88 38.04 -18.19
CA ASN A 328 8.65 39.27 -17.43
C ASN A 328 8.49 38.92 -15.95
N ASP A 329 9.61 38.98 -15.23
CA ASP A 329 9.70 38.42 -13.89
C ASP A 329 9.55 39.50 -12.80
N SER A 330 9.07 39.10 -11.63
CA SER A 330 8.99 39.90 -10.41
C SER A 330 9.87 39.28 -9.34
N LEU A 331 10.97 39.95 -8.99
CA LEU A 331 11.92 39.47 -7.99
C LEU A 331 11.91 40.39 -6.76
N VAL A 332 11.76 39.80 -5.58
CA VAL A 332 11.86 40.47 -4.27
C VAL A 332 12.88 39.72 -3.44
N GLY A 333 14.06 40.30 -3.21
CA GLY A 333 15.11 39.67 -2.38
C GLY A 333 14.62 39.46 -0.94
N GLY A 334 14.14 40.52 -0.30
CA GLY A 334 13.60 40.44 1.05
C GLY A 334 14.53 41.11 2.07
N ALA A 335 14.72 40.47 3.22
CA ALA A 335 15.65 40.90 4.24
C ALA A 335 17.01 40.23 4.01
N GLY A 336 17.99 41.00 3.55
CA GLY A 336 19.25 40.41 3.15
C GLY A 336 20.13 41.35 2.36
N ASN A 337 21.25 40.83 1.88
CA ASN A 337 22.00 41.44 0.79
C ASN A 337 21.93 40.50 -0.40
N ASP A 338 20.90 40.70 -1.22
CA ASP A 338 20.48 39.84 -2.32
C ASP A 338 20.91 40.40 -3.69
#